data_AF-A0A1G3G8S6-F1
#
_entry.id   AF-A0A1G3G8S6-F1
#
_cell.length_a   1.000
_cell.length_b   1.000
_cell.length_c   1.000
_cell.angle_alpha   90.00
_cell.angle_beta   90.00
_cell.angle_gamma   90.00
#
_symmetry.space_group_name_H-M   'P 1'
#
loop_
_entity.id
_entity.type
_entity.pdbx_description
1 polymer ?
#
loop_
_entity_poly.entity_id
_entity_poly.type
_entity_poly.pdbx_seq_one_letter_code
_entity_poly.pdbx_strand_id
1 'polypeptide(L)'
;MDLIIGTRHFTPDAITRTATGIEAVLHGEALMSLLNAAFHGAGTIEVLGGELDRHLMEVTGIRMQGRETRVTLAALGVSQRLM
;
A
#
# COMPACT_ATOMS: atom_id res chain seq x y z
N MET A 1 6.76 -5.08 -8.62
CA MET A 1 6.03 -3.85 -8.23
C MET A 1 6.48 -3.55 -6.83
N ASP A 2 6.86 -2.31 -6.56
CA ASP A 2 7.36 -1.90 -5.26
C ASP A 2 6.50 -0.78 -4.68
N LEU A 3 6.79 -0.39 -3.44
CA LEU A 3 6.13 0.73 -2.77
C LEU A 3 7.12 1.87 -2.56
N ILE A 4 6.67 3.09 -2.85
CA ILE A 4 7.29 4.31 -2.37
C ILE A 4 6.42 4.82 -1.21
N ILE A 5 7.02 4.99 -0.04
CA ILE A 5 6.35 5.51 1.15
C ILE A 5 7.11 6.75 1.63
N GLY A 6 6.50 7.92 1.43
CA GLY A 6 7.19 9.20 1.55
C GLY A 6 8.36 9.26 0.55
N THR A 7 9.58 9.29 1.05
CA THR A 7 10.81 9.30 0.23
C THR A 7 11.54 7.97 0.19
N ARG A 8 10.98 6.93 0.81
CA ARG A 8 11.61 5.61 0.93
C ARG A 8 11.01 4.61 -0.05
N HIS A 9 11.85 3.72 -0.56
CA HIS A 9 11.47 2.65 -1.48
C HIS A 9 11.55 1.30 -0.75
N PHE A 10 10.49 0.51 -0.86
CA PHE A 10 10.37 -0.81 -0.25
C PHE A 10 9.90 -1.84 -1.28
N THR A 11 10.56 -2.99 -1.29
CA THR A 11 10.09 -4.20 -1.99
C THR A 11 9.28 -5.03 -0.99
N PRO A 12 7.96 -5.23 -1.20
CA PRO A 12 7.16 -6.12 -0.36
C PRO A 12 7.59 -7.58 -0.51
N ASP A 13 7.38 -8.41 0.53
CA ASP A 13 7.63 -9.85 0.44
C ASP A 13 6.71 -10.53 -0.59
N ALA A 14 5.49 -10.01 -0.73
CA ALA A 14 4.56 -10.39 -1.77
C ALA A 14 3.72 -9.18 -2.18
N ILE A 15 3.37 -9.10 -3.46
CA ILE A 15 2.49 -8.06 -3.99
C ILE A 15 1.64 -8.61 -5.13
N THR A 16 0.34 -8.37 -5.05
CA THR A 16 -0.65 -8.84 -6.02
C THR A 16 -1.56 -7.70 -6.42
N ARG A 17 -1.86 -7.59 -7.72
CA ARG A 17 -2.85 -6.65 -8.27
C ARG A 17 -4.26 -7.05 -7.85
N THR A 18 -5.08 -6.06 -7.51
CA THR A 18 -6.53 -6.22 -7.28
C THR A 18 -7.31 -5.37 -8.28
N ALA A 19 -8.64 -5.46 -8.24
CA ALA A 19 -9.49 -4.65 -9.12
C ALA A 19 -9.36 -3.13 -8.88
N THR A 20 -9.03 -2.73 -7.65
CA THR A 20 -9.00 -1.32 -7.23
C THR A 20 -7.61 -0.83 -6.83
N GLY A 21 -6.60 -1.69 -6.86
CA GLY A 21 -5.23 -1.36 -6.43
C GLY A 21 -4.37 -2.61 -6.27
N ILE A 22 -3.81 -2.81 -5.07
CA ILE A 22 -2.92 -3.93 -4.75
C ILE A 22 -3.17 -4.49 -3.35
N GLU A 23 -2.70 -5.71 -3.13
CA GLU A 23 -2.51 -6.32 -1.83
C GLU A 23 -1.02 -6.64 -1.65
N ALA A 24 -0.42 -6.20 -0.55
CA ALA A 24 1.00 -6.37 -0.27
C ALA A 24 1.23 -6.98 1.11
N VAL A 25 2.25 -7.83 1.24
CA VAL A 25 2.73 -8.35 2.53
C VAL A 25 3.94 -7.53 2.97
N LEU A 26 3.86 -6.95 4.17
CA LEU A 26 4.86 -6.06 4.73
C LEU A 26 5.21 -6.47 6.16
N HIS A 27 6.45 -6.17 6.56
CA HIS A 27 7.00 -6.43 7.91
C HIS A 27 8.03 -5.37 8.25
N GLY A 28 8.33 -5.27 9.55
CA GLY A 28 9.38 -4.40 10.07
C GLY A 28 9.21 -2.95 9.63
N GLU A 29 10.28 -2.38 9.09
CA GLU A 29 10.33 -0.96 8.71
C GLU A 29 9.30 -0.58 7.64
N ALA A 30 9.07 -1.45 6.64
CA ALA A 30 8.13 -1.15 5.56
C ALA A 30 6.70 -1.00 6.11
N LEU A 31 6.29 -1.88 7.03
CA LEU A 31 5.00 -1.79 7.70
C LEU A 31 4.91 -0.53 8.57
N MET A 32 5.95 -0.26 9.38
CA MET A 32 5.95 0.93 10.24
C MET A 32 5.94 2.25 9.43
N SER A 33 6.65 2.28 8.31
CA SER A 33 6.60 3.41 7.37
C SER A 33 5.19 3.61 6.83
N LEU A 34 4.54 2.54 6.40
CA LEU A 34 3.19 2.58 5.86
C LEU A 34 2.19 3.09 6.90
N LEU A 35 2.23 2.57 8.13
CA LEU A 35 1.33 3.00 9.20
C LEU A 35 1.50 4.49 9.53
N ASN A 36 2.74 4.99 9.55
CA ASN A 36 2.98 6.41 9.77
C ASN A 36 2.47 7.28 8.62
N ALA A 37 2.65 6.86 7.37
CA ALA A 37 2.10 7.60 6.23
C ALA A 37 0.56 7.60 6.25
N ALA A 38 -0.07 6.44 6.47
CA ALA A 38 -1.52 6.27 6.42
C ALA A 38 -2.27 6.95 7.58
N PHE A 39 -1.75 6.86 8.81
CA PHE A 39 -2.49 7.32 10.00
C PHE A 39 -1.96 8.62 10.62
N HIS A 40 -0.72 9.00 10.33
CA HIS A 40 -0.12 10.21 10.88
C HIS A 40 0.19 11.26 9.81
N GLY A 41 -0.22 11.04 8.56
CA GLY A 41 -0.01 11.97 7.44
C GLY A 41 1.48 12.21 7.13
N ALA A 42 2.37 11.29 7.53
CA ALA A 42 3.82 11.46 7.45
C ALA A 42 4.40 11.19 6.03
N GLY A 43 3.56 11.17 4.99
CA GLY A 43 3.98 10.97 3.61
C GLY A 43 2.88 10.43 2.69
N THR A 44 3.20 10.26 1.42
CA THR A 44 2.36 9.58 0.43
C THR A 44 2.68 8.09 0.38
N ILE A 45 1.74 7.29 -0.12
CA ILE A 45 1.97 5.89 -0.47
C ILE A 45 1.76 5.78 -1.97
N GLU A 46 2.76 5.31 -2.70
CA GLU A 46 2.73 5.20 -4.16
C GLU A 46 3.23 3.82 -4.58
N VAL A 47 2.74 3.33 -5.72
CA VAL A 47 3.27 2.10 -6.34
C VAL A 47 4.35 2.47 -7.34
N LEU A 48 5.44 1.71 -7.36
CA LEU A 48 6.47 1.79 -8.39
C LEU A 48 6.39 0.56 -9.32
N GLY A 49 6.22 0.83 -10.60
CA GLY A 49 6.12 -0.14 -11.69
C GLY A 49 4.70 -0.66 -11.95
N GLY A 50 4.53 -1.33 -13.10
CA GLY A 50 3.23 -1.80 -13.59
C GLY A 50 2.32 -0.65 -14.03
N GLU A 51 1.03 -0.92 -14.24
CA GLU A 51 0.10 0.13 -14.72
C GLU A 51 -0.43 1.03 -13.59
N LEU A 52 -0.05 0.75 -12.33
CA LEU A 52 -0.28 1.65 -11.19
C LEU A 52 0.96 2.49 -10.86
N ASP A 53 1.92 2.60 -11.78
CA ASP A 53 3.15 3.36 -11.54
C ASP A 53 2.82 4.79 -11.11
N ARG A 54 3.44 5.22 -10.00
CA ARG A 54 3.27 6.50 -9.32
C ARG A 54 1.83 6.88 -8.97
N HIS A 55 0.92 5.92 -8.94
CA HIS A 55 -0.42 6.17 -8.44
C HIS A 55 -0.39 6.30 -6.93
N LEU A 56 -1.03 7.36 -6.43
CA LEU A 56 -1.26 7.54 -5.01
C LEU A 56 -2.22 6.46 -4.51
N MET A 57 -1.91 5.90 -3.35
CA MET A 57 -2.64 4.80 -2.72
C MET A 57 -3.14 5.20 -1.34
N GLU A 58 -4.27 4.63 -0.95
CA GLU A 58 -4.81 4.72 0.40
C GLU A 58 -4.97 3.32 1.00
N VAL A 59 -4.72 3.21 2.32
CA VAL A 59 -4.92 1.96 3.05
C VAL A 59 -6.40 1.73 3.29
N THR A 60 -6.94 0.68 2.67
CA THR A 60 -8.35 0.31 2.83
C THR A 60 -8.54 -0.94 3.69
N GLY A 61 -7.47 -1.66 3.99
CA GLY A 61 -7.54 -2.86 4.84
C GLY A 61 -6.18 -3.27 5.37
N ILE A 62 -6.16 -3.77 6.60
CA ILE A 62 -5.00 -4.41 7.20
C ILE A 62 -5.46 -5.71 7.84
N ARG A 63 -4.81 -6.81 7.46
CA ARG A 63 -5.05 -8.14 8.01
C ARG A 63 -3.75 -8.72 8.55
N MET A 64 -3.75 -9.05 9.84
CA MET A 64 -2.62 -9.69 10.50
C MET A 64 -2.93 -11.17 10.71
N GLN A 65 -2.02 -12.05 10.27
CA GLN A 65 -2.14 -13.49 10.45
C GLN A 65 -0.78 -14.10 10.75
N GLY A 66 -0.60 -14.60 11.97
CA GLY A 66 0.69 -15.15 12.41
C GLY A 66 1.79 -14.09 12.34
N ARG A 67 2.79 -14.29 11.48
CA ARG A 67 3.92 -13.37 11.28
C ARG A 67 3.77 -12.47 10.05
N GLU A 68 2.66 -12.59 9.33
CA GLU A 68 2.40 -11.80 8.12
C GLU A 68 1.42 -10.67 8.41
N THR A 69 1.77 -9.47 7.94
CA THR A 69 0.83 -8.36 7.85
C THR A 69 0.57 -8.06 6.40
N ARG A 70 -0.70 -8.21 6.03
CA ARG A 70 -1.18 -8.00 4.68
C ARG A 70 -1.97 -6.70 4.63
N VAL A 71 -1.59 -5.83 3.72
CA VAL A 71 -2.15 -4.50 3.55
C VAL A 71 -2.83 -4.43 2.20
N THR A 72 -4.08 -3.98 2.19
CA THR A 72 -4.84 -3.68 0.97
C THR A 72 -4.74 -2.18 0.71
N LEU A 73 -4.30 -1.84 -0.49
CA LEU A 73 -4.13 -0.48 -0.96
C LEU A 73 -5.02 -0.24 -2.17
N ALA A 74 -5.83 0.81 -2.14
CA ALA A 74 -6.65 1.23 -3.28
C ALA A 74 -6.07 2.51 -3.88
N ALA A 75 -6.11 2.64 -5.21
CA ALA A 75 -5.67 3.85 -5.88
C ALA A 75 -6.63 5.01 -5.57
N LEU A 76 -6.07 6.13 -5.11
CA LEU A 76 -6.80 7.37 -4.87
C LEU A 76 -7.44 7.85 -6.18
N GLY A 77 -8.73 8.25 -6.10
CA GLY A 77 -9.52 8.66 -7.26
C GLY A 77 -10.24 7.52 -8.00
N VAL A 78 -10.01 6.25 -7.63
CA VAL A 78 -10.94 5.16 -7.96
C VAL A 78 -12.08 5.24 -6.95
N SER A 79 -13.00 6.17 -7.16
CA SER A 79 -14.19 6.29 -6.33
C SER A 79 -14.89 4.94 -6.27
N GLN A 80 -14.91 4.31 -5.09
CA GLN A 80 -15.90 3.31 -4.74
C GLN A 80 -17.26 3.99 -4.95
N ARG A 81 -17.91 3.70 -6.07
CA ARG A 81 -19.30 4.05 -6.28
C ARG A 81 -20.09 3.19 -5.30
N LEU A 82 -20.34 3.72 -4.10
CA LEU A 82 -21.30 3.15 -3.17
C LEU A 82 -22.65 3.11 -3.91
N MET A 83 -23.13 1.90 -4.20
CA MET A 83 -24.51 1.63 -4.57
C MET A 83 -25.30 1.26 -3.32
#